data_AF-A0A5J4VSD6-F1
#
_entry.id   AF-A0A5J4VSD6-F1
#
_cell.length_a   1.000
_cell.length_b   1.000
_cell.length_c   1.000
_cell.angle_alpha   90.00
_cell.angle_beta   90.00
_cell.angle_gamma   90.00
#
_symmetry.space_group_name_H-M   'P 1'
#
loop_
_entity.id
_entity.type
_entity.pdbx_description
1 polymer ?
#
loop_
_entity_poly.entity_id
_entity_poly.type
_entity_poly.pdbx_seq_one_letter_code
_entity_poly.pdbx_strand_id
1 'polypeptide(L)'
;MSINKHGQESGRGSGEVDAEGGTGFELQSFVAKALIASSSEHHENAKQELKAFFENMTLLTPIYSYMADHLRTIVEEEKLARQSYDELLVMNGQNVSVLRNYAKLLIDIYQDEDTSVHGEAYTDPQQQSDNQTECNPLQQGGNRTNVKNNKKKKQKKEEDSTSSNSSLGMVIGGLLFVAHILAIVIYCISMAIYLSQADKYQVQLQNLKMICDLATFSTELATLAQMYLIHEFEYNFSYSGSGDGLAGVVRPFEYVKQILKENADLIVSITSNIYEMTTLTLPWEEQSLEAYLFQTGDTQCINTIGEMDQCEGDINAIHADTTSLIQALTQLAQKAQQLADIVGDPHQMSNYHQDVQYITFNSLNPVLGSSKRAIVEYWQV
;
A
#
# COMPACT_ATOMS: atom_id res chain seq x y z
N MET A 1 -57.94 14.47 56.29
CA MET A 1 -58.74 15.64 55.89
C MET A 1 -57.82 16.53 55.08
N SER A 2 -58.02 16.58 53.76
CA SER A 2 -57.23 17.38 52.81
C SER A 2 -57.30 18.87 53.17
N ILE A 3 -56.28 19.64 52.83
CA ILE A 3 -56.41 20.95 52.17
C ILE A 3 -55.10 21.27 51.45
N ASN A 4 -55.30 21.99 50.36
CA ASN A 4 -54.50 22.20 49.18
C ASN A 4 -54.24 23.72 49.04
N LYS A 5 -53.34 24.07 48.12
CA LYS A 5 -53.24 25.34 47.36
C LYS A 5 -52.58 26.60 47.96
N HIS A 6 -51.44 26.92 47.32
CA HIS A 6 -51.11 28.12 46.53
C HIS A 6 -51.53 29.53 46.99
N GLY A 7 -50.54 30.44 46.94
CA GLY A 7 -50.69 31.87 46.73
C GLY A 7 -49.33 32.50 46.37
N GLN A 8 -49.19 32.95 45.12
CA GLN A 8 -48.03 33.59 44.50
C GLN A 8 -48.18 35.12 44.50
N GLU A 9 -47.09 35.82 44.14
CA GLU A 9 -46.92 37.27 43.84
C GLU A 9 -46.61 38.19 45.05
N SER A 10 -45.71 39.18 44.99
CA SER A 10 -45.20 39.99 43.87
C SER A 10 -43.91 40.74 44.25
N GLY A 11 -43.04 41.02 43.27
CA GLY A 11 -42.49 42.38 43.13
C GLY A 11 -40.98 42.63 43.22
N ARG A 12 -40.41 42.99 42.04
CA ARG A 12 -39.30 43.96 41.77
C ARG A 12 -37.84 43.56 42.03
N GLY A 13 -37.20 43.06 40.97
CA GLY A 13 -36.30 43.84 40.09
C GLY A 13 -34.91 44.25 40.59
N SER A 14 -33.86 43.74 39.93
CA SER A 14 -32.68 44.50 39.46
C SER A 14 -31.68 43.53 38.80
N GLY A 15 -30.97 43.96 37.75
CA GLY A 15 -29.69 43.37 37.37
C GLY A 15 -29.63 42.73 35.99
N GLU A 16 -29.35 43.55 34.99
CA GLU A 16 -28.66 43.22 33.76
C GLU A 16 -27.29 42.60 34.08
N VAL A 17 -27.05 41.34 33.69
CA VAL A 17 -25.73 40.82 33.31
C VAL A 17 -25.97 39.73 32.27
N ASP A 18 -25.62 40.04 31.02
CA ASP A 18 -25.42 39.05 29.96
C ASP A 18 -24.41 38.00 30.44
N ALA A 19 -24.86 36.76 30.56
CA ALA A 19 -23.99 35.61 30.76
C ALA A 19 -24.13 34.70 29.55
N GLU A 20 -23.29 34.96 28.54
CA GLU A 20 -22.89 34.01 27.51
C GLU A 20 -22.44 32.70 28.18
N GLY A 21 -23.36 31.73 28.26
CA GLY A 21 -23.14 30.44 28.90
C GLY A 21 -23.33 29.25 27.96
N GLY A 22 -23.10 29.44 26.65
CA GLY A 22 -23.39 28.43 25.62
C GLY A 22 -22.19 27.89 24.82
N THR A 23 -20.98 28.40 25.04
CA THR A 23 -19.92 28.28 24.03
C THR A 23 -19.17 26.94 24.04
N GLY A 24 -18.97 26.28 25.18
CA GLY A 24 -18.10 25.09 25.26
C GLY A 24 -18.55 23.88 24.44
N PHE A 25 -19.81 23.44 24.60
CA PHE A 25 -20.35 22.27 23.90
C PHE A 25 -20.68 22.55 22.42
N GLU A 26 -21.11 23.76 22.10
CA GLU A 26 -21.38 24.16 20.71
C GLU A 26 -20.09 24.33 19.91
N LEU A 27 -19.03 24.89 20.50
CA LEU A 27 -17.71 24.95 19.86
C LEU A 27 -17.14 23.55 19.61
N GLN A 28 -17.21 22.64 20.59
CA GLN A 28 -16.77 21.26 20.38
C GLN A 28 -17.57 20.56 19.27
N SER A 29 -18.88 20.81 19.19
CA SER A 29 -19.75 20.30 18.12
C SER A 29 -19.40 20.90 16.74
N PHE A 30 -19.08 22.19 16.67
CA PHE A 30 -18.69 22.86 15.43
C PHE A 30 -17.31 22.39 14.95
N VAL A 31 -16.32 22.33 15.85
CA VAL A 31 -14.97 21.81 15.56
C VAL A 31 -15.05 20.36 15.08
N ALA A 32 -15.83 19.51 15.75
CA ALA A 32 -16.03 18.14 15.32
C ALA A 32 -16.67 18.04 13.93
N LYS A 33 -17.66 18.88 13.61
CA LYS A 33 -18.25 18.91 12.26
C LYS A 33 -17.26 19.37 11.19
N ALA A 34 -16.45 20.37 11.49
CA ALA A 34 -15.41 20.86 10.59
C ALA A 34 -14.34 19.79 10.33
N LEU A 35 -13.89 19.11 11.38
CA LEU A 35 -12.94 17.99 11.27
C LEU A 35 -13.51 16.82 10.47
N ILE A 36 -14.79 16.45 10.65
CA ILE A 36 -15.43 15.38 9.85
C ILE A 36 -15.49 15.78 8.37
N ALA A 37 -15.82 17.04 8.07
CA ALA A 37 -15.88 17.51 6.70
C ALA A 37 -14.48 17.51 6.05
N SER A 38 -13.48 18.05 6.75
CA SER A 38 -12.09 18.10 6.29
C SER A 38 -11.50 16.69 6.13
N SER A 39 -11.72 15.78 7.08
CA SER A 39 -11.23 14.40 6.99
C SER A 39 -11.84 13.66 5.81
N SER A 40 -13.14 13.88 5.54
CA SER A 40 -13.84 13.30 4.40
C SER A 40 -13.37 13.89 3.07
N GLU A 41 -13.04 15.19 3.03
CA GLU A 41 -12.50 15.85 1.84
C GLU A 41 -11.12 15.28 1.49
N HIS A 42 -10.21 15.22 2.46
CA HIS A 42 -8.88 14.65 2.27
C HIS A 42 -8.95 13.17 1.82
N HIS A 43 -9.85 12.38 2.41
CA HIS A 43 -10.06 11.00 1.99
C HIS A 43 -10.52 10.90 0.51
N GLU A 44 -11.52 11.69 0.11
CA GLU A 44 -12.01 11.65 -1.27
C GLU A 44 -10.97 12.18 -2.28
N ASN A 45 -10.14 13.16 -1.89
CA ASN A 45 -9.02 13.63 -2.71
C ASN A 45 -8.00 12.51 -2.93
N ALA A 46 -7.57 11.81 -1.87
CA ALA A 46 -6.65 10.68 -1.98
C ALA A 46 -7.18 9.60 -2.94
N LYS A 47 -8.48 9.29 -2.88
CA LYS A 47 -9.11 8.32 -3.79
C LYS A 47 -9.12 8.78 -5.25
N GLN A 48 -9.39 10.06 -5.49
CA GLN A 48 -9.36 10.63 -6.85
C GLN A 48 -7.95 10.59 -7.42
N GLU A 49 -6.94 10.92 -6.63
CA GLU A 49 -5.54 10.86 -7.04
C GLU A 49 -5.07 9.42 -7.27
N LEU A 50 -5.48 8.47 -6.43
CA LEU A 50 -5.21 7.05 -6.64
C LEU A 50 -5.81 6.55 -7.96
N LYS A 51 -7.05 6.97 -8.25
CA LYS A 51 -7.69 6.67 -9.54
C LYS A 51 -6.90 7.27 -10.71
N ALA A 52 -6.50 8.55 -10.61
CA ALA A 52 -5.72 9.22 -11.65
C ALA A 52 -4.35 8.56 -11.88
N PHE A 53 -3.70 8.12 -10.80
CA PHE A 53 -2.46 7.34 -10.85
C PHE A 53 -2.63 6.07 -11.68
N PHE A 54 -3.65 5.25 -11.39
CA PHE A 54 -3.90 4.02 -12.15
C PHE A 54 -4.32 4.30 -13.60
N GLU A 55 -5.14 5.32 -13.84
CA GLU A 55 -5.49 5.73 -15.20
C GLU A 55 -4.23 6.07 -16.01
N ASN A 56 -3.30 6.84 -15.44
CA ASN A 56 -2.01 7.16 -16.06
C ASN A 56 -1.14 5.92 -16.31
N MET A 57 -1.08 4.98 -15.36
CA MET A 57 -0.35 3.72 -15.48
C MET A 57 -0.89 2.82 -16.60
N THR A 58 -2.19 2.90 -16.89
CA THR A 58 -2.83 2.12 -17.96
C THR A 58 -2.76 2.76 -19.35
N LEU A 59 -2.19 3.96 -19.49
CA LEU A 59 -2.01 4.60 -20.79
C LEU A 59 -1.00 3.84 -21.66
N LEU A 60 -1.18 3.91 -22.98
CA LEU A 60 -0.21 3.36 -23.94
C LEU A 60 1.18 4.01 -23.79
N THR A 61 1.20 5.26 -23.33
CA THR A 61 2.40 6.05 -23.04
C THR A 61 2.21 6.74 -21.68
N PRO A 62 2.51 6.04 -20.57
CA PRO A 62 2.36 6.60 -19.23
C PRO A 62 3.25 7.84 -19.03
N ILE A 63 2.73 8.85 -18.34
CA ILE A 63 3.46 10.07 -18.02
C ILE A 63 4.10 9.91 -16.64
N TYR A 64 5.34 9.42 -16.59
CA TYR A 64 6.04 9.10 -15.35
C TYR A 64 6.24 10.29 -14.40
N SER A 65 6.35 11.51 -14.94
CA SER A 65 6.47 12.72 -14.11
C SER A 65 5.23 12.93 -13.22
N TYR A 66 4.03 12.57 -13.70
CA TYR A 66 2.81 12.72 -12.93
C TYR A 66 2.62 11.63 -11.88
N MET A 67 3.25 10.46 -12.06
CA MET A 67 3.15 9.37 -11.08
C MET A 67 3.73 9.78 -9.72
N ALA A 68 4.85 10.50 -9.72
CA ALA A 68 5.48 11.01 -8.49
C ALA A 68 4.54 11.97 -7.75
N ASP A 69 3.89 12.86 -8.50
CA ASP A 69 3.01 13.89 -7.95
C ASP A 69 1.71 13.27 -7.41
N HIS A 70 1.12 12.31 -8.13
CA HIS A 70 -0.03 11.54 -7.65
C HIS A 70 0.33 10.76 -6.38
N LEU A 71 1.44 10.01 -6.36
CA LEU A 71 1.87 9.26 -5.16
C LEU A 71 2.08 10.18 -3.96
N ARG A 72 2.72 11.33 -4.16
CA ARG A 72 2.93 12.31 -3.10
C ARG A 72 1.59 12.80 -2.53
N THR A 73 0.68 13.20 -3.42
CA THR A 73 -0.63 13.74 -3.03
C THR A 73 -1.47 12.69 -2.32
N ILE A 74 -1.47 11.44 -2.79
CA ILE A 74 -2.15 10.31 -2.12
C ILE A 74 -1.63 10.15 -0.68
N VAL A 75 -0.31 10.10 -0.50
CA VAL A 75 0.30 9.91 0.83
C VAL A 75 0.01 11.09 1.76
N GLU A 76 0.06 12.31 1.25
CA GLU A 76 -0.20 13.53 2.01
C GLU A 76 -1.68 13.66 2.42
N GLU A 77 -2.60 13.49 1.48
CA GLU A 77 -4.04 13.57 1.74
C GLU A 77 -4.50 12.46 2.68
N GLU A 78 -4.02 11.21 2.53
CA GLU A 78 -4.32 10.15 3.49
C GLU A 78 -3.78 10.44 4.89
N LYS A 79 -2.58 11.02 4.99
CA LYS A 79 -1.99 11.40 6.28
C LYS A 79 -2.85 12.47 6.96
N LEU A 80 -3.27 13.50 6.23
CA LEU A 80 -4.14 14.56 6.74
C LEU A 80 -5.51 14.03 7.15
N ALA A 81 -6.09 13.11 6.35
CA ALA A 81 -7.33 12.43 6.69
C ALA A 81 -7.21 11.66 8.01
N ARG A 82 -6.14 10.86 8.17
CA ARG A 82 -5.88 10.10 9.40
C ARG A 82 -5.70 11.00 10.61
N GLN A 83 -4.86 12.02 10.53
CA GLN A 83 -4.64 12.98 11.63
C GLN A 83 -5.95 13.60 12.10
N SER A 84 -6.81 14.00 11.15
CA SER A 84 -8.12 14.58 11.46
C SER A 84 -9.06 13.57 12.16
N TYR A 85 -9.03 12.30 11.74
CA TYR A 85 -9.80 11.25 12.41
C TYR A 85 -9.25 10.89 13.79
N ASP A 86 -7.93 10.88 13.98
CA ASP A 86 -7.30 10.63 15.28
C ASP A 86 -7.69 11.75 16.28
N GLU A 87 -7.69 13.01 15.84
CA GLU A 87 -8.20 14.13 16.64
C GLU A 87 -9.69 13.97 16.99
N LEU A 88 -10.51 13.52 16.03
CA LEU A 88 -11.92 13.23 16.26
C LEU A 88 -12.15 12.09 17.26
N LEU A 89 -11.29 11.08 17.29
CA LEU A 89 -11.36 9.97 18.24
C LEU A 89 -11.01 10.43 19.65
N VAL A 90 -10.03 11.33 19.80
CA VAL A 90 -9.71 11.95 21.10
C VAL A 90 -10.87 12.80 21.61
N MET A 91 -11.51 13.58 20.74
CA MET A 91 -12.62 14.46 21.14
C MET A 91 -13.94 13.71 21.36
N ASN A 92 -14.24 12.70 20.54
CA ASN A 92 -15.55 12.05 20.44
C ASN A 92 -15.44 10.54 20.17
N GLY A 93 -14.56 9.83 20.87
CA GLY A 93 -14.28 8.40 20.62
C GLY A 93 -15.48 7.45 20.72
N GLN A 94 -16.56 7.85 21.41
CA GLN A 94 -17.80 7.05 21.49
C GLN A 94 -18.79 7.34 20.34
N ASN A 95 -18.48 8.27 19.44
CA ASN A 95 -19.35 8.63 18.33
C ASN A 95 -19.23 7.59 17.20
N VAL A 96 -20.29 6.79 17.04
CA VAL A 96 -20.39 5.73 16.02
C VAL A 96 -20.15 6.25 14.60
N SER A 97 -20.52 7.50 14.30
CA SER A 97 -20.28 8.09 12.97
C SER A 97 -18.79 8.33 12.72
N VAL A 98 -18.05 8.80 13.74
CA VAL A 98 -16.59 9.00 13.66
C VAL A 98 -15.91 7.64 13.47
N LEU A 99 -16.26 6.66 14.30
CA LEU A 99 -15.72 5.29 14.20
C LEU A 99 -15.99 4.66 12.84
N ARG A 100 -17.23 4.78 12.32
CA ARG A 100 -17.59 4.23 11.00
C ARG A 100 -16.84 4.91 9.86
N ASN A 101 -16.71 6.24 9.89
CA ASN A 101 -16.01 6.96 8.83
C ASN A 101 -14.51 6.70 8.85
N TYR A 102 -13.90 6.61 10.04
CA TYR A 102 -12.51 6.21 10.16
C TYR A 102 -12.31 4.75 9.70
N ALA A 103 -13.16 3.83 10.13
CA ALA A 103 -13.13 2.45 9.63
C ALA A 103 -13.26 2.39 8.11
N LYS A 104 -14.12 3.21 7.49
CA LYS A 104 -14.23 3.28 6.02
C LYS A 104 -12.91 3.77 5.38
N LEU A 105 -12.25 4.78 5.94
CA LEU A 105 -10.93 5.21 5.47
C LEU A 105 -9.91 4.07 5.57
N LEU A 106 -9.86 3.37 6.70
CA LEU A 106 -8.95 2.23 6.87
C LEU A 106 -9.29 1.14 5.84
N ILE A 107 -10.55 0.77 5.67
CA ILE A 107 -10.99 -0.20 4.67
C ILE A 107 -10.57 0.24 3.26
N ASP A 108 -10.79 1.51 2.87
CA ASP A 108 -10.43 2.01 1.54
C ASP A 108 -8.89 2.06 1.34
N ILE A 109 -8.10 2.25 2.41
CA ILE A 109 -6.63 2.19 2.38
C ILE A 109 -6.09 0.76 2.34
N TYR A 110 -6.77 -0.18 3.01
CA TYR A 110 -6.28 -1.54 3.30
C TYR A 110 -7.08 -2.67 2.65
N GLN A 111 -8.04 -2.38 1.76
CA GLN A 111 -8.77 -3.41 1.03
C GLN A 111 -7.86 -4.14 0.03
N ASP A 112 -7.15 -5.17 0.50
CA ASP A 112 -6.46 -6.14 -0.36
C ASP A 112 -6.94 -7.60 -0.14
N GLU A 113 -7.82 -7.89 0.83
CA GLU A 113 -8.11 -9.29 1.18
C GLU A 113 -9.15 -10.02 0.30
N ASP A 114 -10.12 -9.36 -0.33
CA ASP A 114 -11.18 -10.08 -1.06
C ASP A 114 -10.96 -10.19 -2.58
N THR A 115 -9.97 -9.50 -3.14
CA THR A 115 -9.79 -9.44 -4.61
C THR A 115 -8.56 -10.20 -5.12
N SER A 116 -7.57 -10.51 -4.27
CA SER A 116 -6.30 -11.09 -4.70
C SER A 116 -6.15 -12.61 -4.46
N VAL A 117 -6.99 -13.23 -3.61
CA VAL A 117 -6.81 -14.64 -3.19
C VAL A 117 -7.52 -15.69 -4.07
N HIS A 118 -8.24 -15.31 -5.14
CA HIS A 118 -8.97 -16.27 -6.01
C HIS A 118 -8.62 -16.22 -7.50
N GLY A 119 -7.33 -16.02 -7.82
CA GLY A 119 -6.79 -16.12 -9.19
C GLY A 119 -6.01 -17.41 -9.49
N GLU A 120 -5.57 -18.17 -8.50
CA GLU A 120 -4.81 -19.41 -8.73
C GLU A 120 -5.74 -20.62 -8.84
N ALA A 121 -6.18 -20.85 -10.08
CA ALA A 121 -6.69 -22.13 -10.50
C ALA A 121 -5.62 -23.21 -10.22
N TYR A 122 -5.95 -24.10 -9.29
CA TYR A 122 -5.33 -25.42 -9.15
C TYR A 122 -5.08 -26.03 -10.54
N THR A 123 -3.82 -26.08 -10.96
CA THR A 123 -3.37 -26.98 -12.01
C THR A 123 -2.42 -28.00 -11.39
N ASP A 124 -2.93 -29.22 -11.36
CA ASP A 124 -2.34 -30.44 -10.85
C ASP A 124 -0.94 -30.71 -11.44
N PRO A 125 0.10 -31.02 -10.64
CA PRO A 125 1.44 -31.25 -11.15
C PRO A 125 1.62 -32.69 -11.64
N GLN A 126 1.37 -32.93 -12.94
CA GLN A 126 1.97 -34.07 -13.65
C GLN A 126 2.07 -33.83 -15.17
N GLN A 127 3.21 -33.29 -15.63
CA GLN A 127 4.06 -33.89 -16.66
C GLN A 127 5.18 -32.93 -17.08
N GLN A 128 6.37 -33.26 -16.59
CA GLN A 128 7.65 -32.78 -17.09
C GLN A 128 7.99 -33.58 -18.36
N SER A 129 8.23 -32.88 -19.48
CA SER A 129 9.06 -33.37 -20.59
C SER A 129 9.41 -32.22 -21.54
N ASP A 130 10.64 -31.75 -21.42
CA ASP A 130 11.56 -31.36 -22.49
C ASP A 130 11.02 -30.70 -23.77
N ASN A 131 11.38 -29.42 -23.97
CA ASN A 131 12.42 -29.06 -24.94
C ASN A 131 12.74 -27.56 -24.94
N GLN A 132 14.03 -27.26 -24.77
CA GLN A 132 14.67 -26.03 -25.25
C GLN A 132 14.49 -25.92 -26.78
N THR A 133 14.40 -24.70 -27.32
CA THR A 133 15.22 -24.18 -28.45
C THR A 133 14.71 -22.80 -28.92
N GLU A 134 15.64 -21.85 -28.95
CA GLU A 134 15.78 -20.63 -29.77
C GLU A 134 14.58 -19.72 -30.08
N CYS A 135 14.67 -18.49 -29.56
CA CYS A 135 14.10 -17.31 -30.20
C CYS A 135 14.98 -16.88 -31.39
N ASN A 136 14.37 -16.75 -32.58
CA ASN A 136 14.86 -15.86 -33.62
C ASN A 136 13.68 -15.12 -34.30
N PRO A 137 13.89 -13.89 -34.79
CA PRO A 137 12.82 -12.96 -35.16
C PRO A 137 12.29 -13.20 -36.57
N LEU A 138 10.96 -13.10 -36.74
CA LEU A 138 10.31 -13.30 -38.02
C LEU A 138 10.39 -12.04 -38.91
N GLN A 139 11.08 -12.23 -40.03
CA GLN A 139 11.18 -11.37 -41.20
C GLN A 139 9.82 -11.13 -41.87
N GLN A 140 9.65 -9.89 -42.34
CA GLN A 140 8.74 -9.51 -43.41
C GLN A 140 8.97 -10.36 -44.67
N GLY A 141 7.94 -11.08 -45.09
CA GLY A 141 7.85 -11.74 -46.39
C GLY A 141 6.62 -11.28 -47.15
N GLY A 142 6.77 -10.23 -47.96
CA GLY A 142 5.73 -9.73 -48.86
C GLY A 142 5.41 -10.74 -49.97
N ASN A 143 4.15 -11.17 -50.04
CA ASN A 143 3.65 -12.04 -51.10
C ASN A 143 3.15 -11.21 -52.29
N ARG A 144 3.77 -11.47 -53.44
CA ARG A 144 3.44 -10.94 -54.77
C ARG A 144 2.12 -11.53 -55.29
N THR A 145 1.21 -10.67 -55.73
CA THR A 145 0.14 -11.04 -56.68
C THR A 145 0.45 -10.47 -58.07
N ASN A 146 0.45 -11.40 -59.03
CA ASN A 146 0.57 -11.22 -60.47
C ASN A 146 -0.59 -10.37 -61.04
N VAL A 147 -0.29 -9.26 -61.73
CA VAL A 147 -1.20 -8.71 -62.74
C VAL A 147 -0.41 -8.34 -64.00
N LYS A 148 -0.80 -9.02 -65.09
CA LYS A 148 -0.37 -8.85 -66.47
C LYS A 148 -0.56 -7.41 -66.92
N ASN A 149 0.39 -6.84 -67.67
CA ASN A 149 0.06 -5.87 -68.70
C ASN A 149 1.02 -5.87 -69.89
N ASN A 150 0.42 -5.59 -71.04
CA ASN A 150 0.85 -5.98 -72.37
C ASN A 150 2.01 -5.20 -72.97
N LYS A 151 2.76 -5.91 -73.82
CA LYS A 151 3.63 -5.42 -74.90
C LYS A 151 3.07 -4.19 -75.62
N LYS A 152 3.89 -3.14 -75.79
CA LYS A 152 4.04 -2.44 -77.08
C LYS A 152 5.50 -2.02 -77.28
N LYS A 153 6.01 -2.46 -78.42
CA LYS A 153 7.37 -2.32 -78.96
C LYS A 153 7.46 -0.98 -79.70
N LYS A 154 8.47 -0.14 -79.41
CA LYS A 154 8.94 0.88 -80.36
C LYS A 154 10.43 1.16 -80.15
N GLN A 155 11.23 0.59 -81.06
CA GLN A 155 12.62 0.96 -81.30
C GLN A 155 12.68 2.36 -81.91
N LYS A 156 13.59 3.22 -81.45
CA LYS A 156 14.43 4.00 -82.36
C LYS A 156 15.65 4.63 -81.67
N LYS A 157 16.79 4.38 -82.33
CA LYS A 157 18.01 5.20 -82.44
C LYS A 157 18.87 5.44 -81.18
N GLU A 158 19.99 4.71 -81.16
CA GLU A 158 21.30 5.24 -80.75
C GLU A 158 21.62 6.52 -81.53
N GLU A 159 22.05 7.56 -80.82
CA GLU A 159 23.10 8.48 -81.26
C GLU A 159 23.98 8.74 -80.03
N ASP A 160 25.21 8.24 -80.11
CA ASP A 160 26.32 8.54 -79.21
C ASP A 160 26.52 10.04 -79.09
N SER A 161 26.55 10.56 -77.86
CA SER A 161 27.32 11.76 -77.56
C SER A 161 27.61 11.88 -76.08
N THR A 162 28.91 12.04 -75.79
CA THR A 162 29.49 12.62 -74.58
C THR A 162 29.27 11.86 -73.26
N SER A 163 30.18 10.94 -72.89
CA SER A 163 31.41 11.27 -72.14
C SER A 163 31.14 12.17 -70.92
N SER A 164 31.38 11.62 -69.73
CA SER A 164 31.54 12.26 -68.40
C SER A 164 30.36 12.33 -67.39
N ASN A 165 29.58 11.26 -67.19
CA ASN A 165 28.64 11.16 -66.03
C ASN A 165 28.80 9.91 -65.13
N SER A 166 29.78 9.02 -65.38
CA SER A 166 30.02 7.80 -64.58
C SER A 166 30.45 8.11 -63.13
N SER A 167 31.14 9.22 -62.90
CA SER A 167 31.58 9.64 -61.56
C SER A 167 30.40 10.09 -60.69
N LEU A 168 29.37 10.73 -61.26
CA LEU A 168 28.25 11.29 -60.51
C LEU A 168 27.37 10.19 -59.87
N GLY A 169 27.12 9.10 -60.60
CA GLY A 169 26.39 7.94 -60.05
C GLY A 169 27.17 7.23 -58.93
N MET A 170 28.50 7.19 -59.03
CA MET A 170 29.37 6.62 -58.00
C MET A 170 29.40 7.49 -56.74
N VAL A 171 29.41 8.82 -56.89
CA VAL A 171 29.31 9.78 -55.78
C VAL A 171 27.95 9.70 -55.09
N ILE A 172 26.84 9.66 -55.84
CA ILE A 172 25.49 9.54 -55.27
C ILE A 172 25.32 8.21 -54.52
N GLY A 173 25.79 7.09 -55.11
CA GLY A 173 25.77 5.78 -54.46
C GLY A 173 26.61 5.74 -53.18
N GLY A 174 27.79 6.36 -53.19
CA GLY A 174 28.64 6.50 -52.00
C GLY A 174 27.98 7.31 -50.88
N LEU A 175 27.35 8.44 -51.21
CA LEU A 175 26.63 9.26 -50.23
C LEU A 175 25.44 8.53 -49.62
N LEU A 176 24.67 7.80 -50.43
CA LEU A 176 23.57 6.96 -49.96
C LEU A 176 24.06 5.86 -49.02
N PHE A 177 25.16 5.19 -49.36
CA PHE A 177 25.77 4.18 -48.51
C PHE A 177 26.22 4.77 -47.16
N VAL A 178 26.93 5.91 -47.17
CA VAL A 178 27.34 6.61 -45.94
C VAL A 178 26.14 7.02 -45.09
N ALA A 179 25.06 7.53 -45.71
CA ALA A 179 23.84 7.89 -44.99
C ALA A 179 23.19 6.68 -44.30
N HIS A 180 23.17 5.50 -44.95
CA HIS A 180 22.66 4.27 -44.35
C HIS A 180 23.55 3.78 -43.20
N ILE A 181 24.87 3.83 -43.36
CA ILE A 181 25.81 3.49 -42.28
C ILE A 181 25.60 4.42 -41.08
N LEU A 182 25.45 5.72 -41.30
CA LEU A 182 25.14 6.68 -40.23
C LEU A 182 23.79 6.38 -39.56
N ALA A 183 22.75 6.05 -40.34
CA ALA A 183 21.45 5.67 -39.78
C ALA A 183 21.52 4.42 -38.91
N ILE A 184 22.29 3.40 -39.32
CA ILE A 184 22.52 2.18 -38.54
C ILE A 184 23.27 2.51 -37.24
N VAL A 185 24.31 3.35 -37.30
CA VAL A 185 25.07 3.76 -36.11
C VAL A 185 24.17 4.52 -35.12
N ILE A 186 23.37 5.47 -35.61
CA ILE A 186 22.40 6.21 -34.79
C ILE A 186 21.39 5.24 -34.16
N TYR A 187 20.87 4.27 -34.93
CA TYR A 187 19.96 3.26 -34.42
C TYR A 187 20.60 2.42 -33.31
N CYS A 188 21.83 1.95 -33.48
CA CYS A 188 22.55 1.18 -32.47
C CYS A 188 22.78 1.99 -31.18
N ILE A 189 23.17 3.27 -31.30
CA ILE A 189 23.36 4.14 -30.14
C ILE A 189 22.03 4.39 -29.42
N SER A 190 20.98 4.73 -30.17
CA SER A 190 19.63 4.93 -29.60
C SER A 190 19.10 3.67 -28.91
N MET A 191 19.33 2.49 -29.49
CA MET A 191 18.97 1.21 -28.89
C MET A 191 19.75 0.96 -27.59
N ALA A 192 21.06 1.22 -27.57
CA ALA A 192 21.87 1.06 -26.36
C ALA A 192 21.42 2.01 -25.23
N ILE A 193 21.10 3.26 -25.56
CA ILE A 193 20.54 4.23 -24.61
C ILE A 193 19.18 3.76 -24.11
N TYR A 194 18.30 3.27 -25.00
CA TYR A 194 16.99 2.74 -24.63
C TYR A 194 17.09 1.54 -23.68
N LEU A 195 17.94 0.57 -23.99
CA LEU A 195 18.17 -0.59 -23.11
C LEU A 195 18.70 -0.17 -21.74
N SER A 196 19.69 0.74 -21.70
CA SER A 196 20.20 1.25 -20.43
C SER A 196 19.15 1.98 -19.60
N GLN A 197 18.23 2.72 -20.24
CA GLN A 197 17.10 3.34 -19.54
C GLN A 197 16.11 2.29 -19.05
N ALA A 198 15.76 1.32 -19.89
CA ALA A 198 14.84 0.22 -19.54
C ALA A 198 15.34 -0.58 -18.33
N ASP A 199 16.64 -0.90 -18.27
CA ASP A 199 17.23 -1.60 -17.13
C ASP A 199 17.09 -0.80 -15.82
N LYS A 200 17.34 0.52 -15.87
CA LYS A 200 17.15 1.40 -14.70
C LYS A 200 15.70 1.43 -14.24
N TYR A 201 14.76 1.54 -15.17
CA TYR A 201 13.34 1.52 -14.85
C TYR A 201 12.89 0.18 -14.27
N GLN A 202 13.42 -0.94 -14.78
CA GLN A 202 13.12 -2.26 -14.23
C GLN A 202 13.56 -2.36 -12.77
N VAL A 203 14.75 -1.86 -12.43
CA VAL A 203 15.23 -1.82 -11.04
C VAL A 203 14.34 -0.93 -10.15
N GLN A 204 13.94 0.25 -10.64
CA GLN A 204 13.02 1.14 -9.89
C GLN A 204 11.67 0.46 -9.63
N LEU A 205 11.09 -0.21 -10.62
CA LEU A 205 9.82 -0.94 -10.46
C LEU A 205 9.95 -2.12 -9.50
N GLN A 206 11.06 -2.86 -9.55
CA GLN A 206 11.32 -3.95 -8.60
C GLN A 206 11.44 -3.41 -7.18
N ASN A 207 12.19 -2.31 -6.98
CA ASN A 207 12.31 -1.66 -5.67
C ASN A 207 10.96 -1.17 -5.15
N LEU A 208 10.15 -0.54 -6.01
CA LEU A 208 8.81 -0.12 -5.64
C LEU A 208 7.93 -1.30 -5.22
N LYS A 209 7.91 -2.37 -6.03
CA LYS A 209 7.13 -3.58 -5.75
C LYS A 209 7.49 -4.14 -4.37
N MET A 210 8.77 -4.22 -4.03
CA MET A 210 9.20 -4.76 -2.74
C MET A 210 8.72 -3.93 -1.55
N ILE A 211 8.70 -2.60 -1.66
CA ILE A 211 8.19 -1.75 -0.58
C ILE A 211 6.68 -1.92 -0.45
N CYS A 212 5.96 -2.08 -1.57
CA CYS A 212 4.54 -2.42 -1.56
C CYS A 212 4.29 -3.79 -0.92
N ASP A 213 5.04 -4.82 -1.31
CA ASP A 213 4.94 -6.16 -0.72
C ASP A 213 5.17 -6.09 0.80
N LEU A 214 6.20 -5.36 1.22
CA LEU A 214 6.55 -5.18 2.63
C LEU A 214 5.47 -4.40 3.41
N ALA A 215 4.85 -3.39 2.79
CA ALA A 215 3.69 -2.71 3.34
C ALA A 215 2.52 -3.68 3.52
N THR A 216 2.20 -4.49 2.49
CA THR A 216 1.14 -5.51 2.53
C THR A 216 1.38 -6.50 3.66
N PHE A 217 2.55 -7.16 3.70
CA PHE A 217 2.87 -8.13 4.76
C PHE A 217 2.81 -7.51 6.15
N SER A 218 3.32 -6.29 6.32
CA SER A 218 3.25 -5.59 7.61
C SER A 218 1.81 -5.33 8.03
N THR A 219 0.94 -4.88 7.11
CA THR A 219 -0.47 -4.64 7.41
C THR A 219 -1.24 -5.92 7.73
N GLU A 220 -0.95 -7.02 7.05
CA GLU A 220 -1.53 -8.33 7.35
C GLU A 220 -1.11 -8.84 8.73
N LEU A 221 0.12 -8.55 9.19
CA LEU A 221 0.50 -8.91 10.57
C LEU A 221 -0.45 -8.29 11.61
N ALA A 222 -0.98 -7.07 11.37
CA ALA A 222 -1.93 -6.44 12.29
C ALA A 222 -3.27 -7.19 12.33
N THR A 223 -3.80 -7.59 11.17
CA THR A 223 -5.08 -8.32 11.11
C THR A 223 -4.94 -9.70 11.76
N LEU A 224 -3.81 -10.37 11.52
CA LEU A 224 -3.50 -11.65 12.15
C LEU A 224 -3.32 -11.50 13.67
N ALA A 225 -2.63 -10.46 14.15
CA ALA A 225 -2.51 -10.18 15.58
C ALA A 225 -3.87 -9.89 16.25
N GLN A 226 -4.78 -9.19 15.57
CA GLN A 226 -6.15 -9.02 16.05
C GLN A 226 -6.91 -10.36 16.10
N MET A 227 -6.68 -11.26 15.13
CA MET A 227 -7.26 -12.61 15.19
C MET A 227 -6.74 -13.41 16.40
N TYR A 228 -5.50 -13.20 16.86
CA TYR A 228 -5.04 -13.81 18.12
C TYR A 228 -5.91 -13.39 19.32
N LEU A 229 -6.24 -12.11 19.45
CA LEU A 229 -7.13 -11.62 20.50
C LEU A 229 -8.54 -12.23 20.40
N ILE A 230 -9.06 -12.38 19.18
CA ILE A 230 -10.36 -13.05 18.97
C ILE A 230 -10.28 -14.52 19.39
N HIS A 231 -9.22 -15.23 19.01
CA HIS A 231 -9.00 -16.61 19.40
C HIS A 231 -8.90 -16.77 20.92
N GLU A 232 -8.21 -15.86 21.59
CA GLU A 232 -8.09 -15.80 23.05
C GLU A 232 -9.45 -15.60 23.72
N PHE A 233 -10.09 -14.45 23.46
CA PHE A 233 -11.25 -14.01 24.23
C PHE A 233 -12.54 -14.75 23.88
N GLU A 234 -12.73 -15.14 22.62
CA GLU A 234 -13.99 -15.77 22.17
C GLU A 234 -13.91 -17.30 22.12
N TYR A 235 -12.71 -17.84 21.88
CA TYR A 235 -12.56 -19.25 21.54
C TYR A 235 -11.55 -20.01 22.41
N ASN A 236 -10.85 -19.34 23.33
CA ASN A 236 -9.78 -19.94 24.12
C ASN A 236 -8.80 -20.78 23.26
N PHE A 237 -8.42 -20.22 22.10
CA PHE A 237 -7.55 -20.81 21.06
C PHE A 237 -8.03 -22.15 20.48
N SER A 238 -9.29 -22.53 20.69
CA SER A 238 -9.83 -23.84 20.31
C SER A 238 -10.71 -23.83 19.05
N TYR A 239 -10.78 -22.71 18.33
CA TYR A 239 -11.62 -22.58 17.14
C TYR A 239 -11.09 -23.40 15.96
N SER A 240 -11.89 -24.36 15.51
CA SER A 240 -11.55 -25.30 14.43
C SER A 240 -12.01 -24.86 13.03
N GLY A 241 -12.56 -23.65 12.87
CA GLY A 241 -13.12 -23.18 11.59
C GLY A 241 -14.63 -23.32 11.48
N SER A 242 -15.20 -22.72 10.43
CA SER A 242 -16.64 -22.76 10.17
C SER A 242 -17.06 -24.14 9.66
N GLY A 243 -18.04 -24.76 10.33
CA GLY A 243 -18.54 -26.09 9.98
C GLY A 243 -19.50 -26.12 8.78
N ASP A 244 -19.85 -24.97 8.21
CA ASP A 244 -20.79 -24.83 7.09
C ASP A 244 -20.12 -24.88 5.71
N GLY A 245 -18.79 -25.00 5.65
CA GLY A 245 -18.01 -25.02 4.41
C GLY A 245 -17.90 -23.65 3.73
N LEU A 246 -18.37 -22.58 4.36
CA LEU A 246 -18.14 -21.21 3.92
C LEU A 246 -16.87 -20.64 4.56
N ALA A 247 -16.26 -19.65 3.91
CA ALA A 247 -15.17 -18.89 4.49
C ALA A 247 -15.69 -18.12 5.72
N GLY A 248 -15.33 -18.59 6.91
CA GLY A 248 -15.57 -17.84 8.15
C GLY A 248 -14.67 -16.61 8.22
N VAL A 249 -15.19 -15.53 8.82
CA VAL A 249 -14.43 -14.29 9.07
C VAL A 249 -13.21 -14.56 9.96
N VAL A 250 -13.33 -15.51 10.90
CA VAL A 250 -12.24 -15.98 11.74
C VAL A 250 -11.63 -17.23 11.11
N ARG A 251 -10.30 -17.25 10.96
CA ARG A 251 -9.54 -18.41 10.46
C ARG A 251 -9.14 -19.34 11.60
N PRO A 252 -8.94 -20.65 11.38
CA PRO A 252 -8.42 -21.57 12.40
C PRO A 252 -7.08 -21.08 12.99
N PHE A 253 -6.85 -21.31 14.28
CA PHE A 253 -5.70 -20.72 14.97
C PHE A 253 -4.35 -21.13 14.36
N GLU A 254 -4.17 -22.41 14.01
CA GLU A 254 -2.95 -22.90 13.35
C GLU A 254 -2.71 -22.25 11.98
N TYR A 255 -3.78 -21.93 11.24
CA TYR A 255 -3.65 -21.18 9.99
C TYR A 255 -3.16 -19.76 10.26
N VAL A 256 -3.73 -19.08 11.27
CA VAL A 256 -3.29 -17.73 11.66
C VAL A 256 -1.81 -17.73 12.03
N LYS A 257 -1.35 -18.72 12.82
CA LYS A 257 0.07 -18.89 13.18
C LYS A 257 0.95 -19.10 11.95
N GLN A 258 0.53 -19.96 11.02
CA GLN A 258 1.28 -20.23 9.80
C GLN A 258 1.46 -18.96 8.96
N ILE A 259 0.38 -18.24 8.65
CA ILE A 259 0.47 -17.02 7.85
C ILE A 259 1.26 -15.92 8.57
N LEU A 260 1.10 -15.80 9.90
CA LEU A 260 1.89 -14.85 10.70
C LEU A 260 3.39 -15.11 10.55
N LYS A 261 3.80 -16.38 10.56
CA LYS A 261 5.19 -16.80 10.35
C LYS A 261 5.68 -16.54 8.93
N GLU A 262 4.88 -16.92 7.92
CA GLU A 262 5.22 -16.72 6.51
C GLU A 262 5.44 -15.23 6.20
N ASN A 263 4.56 -14.35 6.68
CA ASN A 263 4.70 -12.90 6.51
C ASN A 263 5.92 -12.34 7.23
N ALA A 264 6.21 -12.84 8.44
CA ALA A 264 7.42 -12.45 9.15
C ALA A 264 8.69 -12.86 8.40
N ASP A 265 8.74 -14.07 7.85
CA ASP A 265 9.87 -14.57 7.06
C ASP A 265 10.06 -13.74 5.78
N LEU A 266 8.97 -13.33 5.12
CA LEU A 266 9.00 -12.45 3.95
C LEU A 266 9.54 -11.05 4.30
N ILE A 267 9.11 -10.47 5.42
CA ILE A 267 9.65 -9.18 5.90
C ILE A 267 11.15 -9.30 6.19
N VAL A 268 11.60 -10.37 6.86
CA VAL A 268 13.05 -10.62 7.10
C VAL A 268 13.82 -10.77 5.78
N SER A 269 13.27 -11.51 4.82
CA SER A 269 13.88 -11.69 3.51
C SER A 269 14.07 -10.37 2.76
N ILE A 270 13.09 -9.47 2.79
CA ILE A 270 13.19 -8.17 2.12
C ILE A 270 14.16 -7.25 2.87
N THR A 271 14.01 -7.13 4.19
CA THR A 271 14.82 -6.21 5.03
C THR A 271 16.30 -6.58 5.05
N SER A 272 16.64 -7.89 5.06
CA SER A 272 18.03 -8.34 5.06
C SER A 272 18.78 -8.04 3.75
N ASN A 273 18.07 -7.92 2.64
CA ASN A 273 18.67 -7.67 1.33
C ASN A 273 18.65 -6.19 0.92
N ILE A 274 18.16 -5.28 1.78
CA ILE A 274 17.85 -3.90 1.38
C ILE A 274 19.05 -3.17 0.77
N TYR A 275 20.23 -3.34 1.36
CA TYR A 275 21.46 -2.66 0.92
C TYR A 275 22.07 -3.27 -0.34
N GLU A 276 21.67 -4.48 -0.72
CA GLU A 276 22.06 -5.07 -2.00
C GLU A 276 21.17 -4.56 -3.14
N MET A 277 19.95 -4.13 -2.81
CA MET A 277 18.90 -3.78 -3.77
C MET A 277 18.82 -2.28 -4.05
N THR A 278 19.30 -1.44 -3.15
CA THR A 278 19.25 0.01 -3.29
C THR A 278 20.51 0.72 -2.82
N THR A 279 20.79 1.86 -3.44
CA THR A 279 21.77 2.83 -2.93
C THR A 279 21.11 3.96 -2.14
N LEU A 280 19.78 4.07 -2.20
CA LEU A 280 18.98 5.03 -1.45
C LEU A 280 18.62 4.45 -0.08
N THR A 281 19.51 4.64 0.89
CA THR A 281 19.36 4.07 2.24
C THR A 281 18.62 4.97 3.22
N LEU A 282 18.55 6.28 2.94
CA LEU A 282 17.96 7.28 3.84
C LEU A 282 16.53 6.93 4.31
N PRO A 283 15.57 6.56 3.43
CA PRO A 283 14.20 6.26 3.87
C PRO A 283 14.10 5.02 4.77
N TRP A 284 15.14 4.19 4.86
CA TRP A 284 15.19 3.00 5.71
C TRP A 284 15.81 3.27 7.08
N GLU A 285 16.81 4.16 7.12
CA GLU A 285 17.65 4.45 8.29
C GLU A 285 17.19 5.67 9.08
N GLU A 286 16.42 6.57 8.46
CA GLU A 286 15.99 7.79 9.11
C GLU A 286 15.18 7.47 10.38
N GLN A 287 15.61 8.01 11.52
CA GLN A 287 14.92 7.88 12.81
C GLN A 287 13.72 8.83 12.90
N SER A 288 12.79 8.70 11.96
CA SER A 288 11.59 9.53 11.85
C SER A 288 10.29 8.77 12.08
N LEU A 289 10.38 7.49 12.48
CA LEU A 289 9.25 6.63 12.78
C LEU A 289 9.03 6.59 14.30
N GLU A 290 7.84 6.98 14.76
CA GLU A 290 7.45 6.90 16.17
C GLU A 290 6.72 5.58 16.44
N ALA A 291 7.42 4.61 17.03
CA ALA A 291 6.88 3.30 17.35
C ALA A 291 6.31 3.27 18.78
N TYR A 292 5.19 2.60 18.97
CA TYR A 292 4.53 2.42 20.26
C TYR A 292 5.01 1.15 20.95
N LEU A 293 5.48 1.30 22.18
CA LEU A 293 5.85 0.22 23.10
C LEU A 293 4.78 0.11 24.18
N PHE A 294 4.31 -1.11 24.41
CA PHE A 294 3.23 -1.40 25.35
C PHE A 294 3.78 -2.12 26.57
N GLN A 295 3.44 -1.62 27.76
CA GLN A 295 3.61 -2.36 29.01
C GLN A 295 2.25 -2.92 29.39
N THR A 296 2.13 -4.23 29.33
CA THR A 296 0.92 -4.94 29.76
C THR A 296 1.10 -5.57 31.13
N GLY A 297 0.00 -5.83 31.81
CA GLY A 297 -0.02 -6.64 33.03
C GLY A 297 -1.45 -6.96 33.45
N ASP A 298 -1.57 -7.55 34.64
CA ASP A 298 -2.86 -7.98 35.14
C ASP A 298 -3.53 -6.86 35.93
N THR A 299 -4.81 -6.64 35.67
CA THR A 299 -5.63 -5.65 36.36
C THR A 299 -6.88 -6.27 36.93
N GLN A 300 -7.47 -5.63 37.95
CA GLN A 300 -8.80 -6.01 38.39
C GLN A 300 -9.85 -5.38 37.48
N CYS A 301 -10.67 -6.21 36.86
CA CYS A 301 -11.73 -5.78 35.97
C CYS A 301 -13.08 -6.35 36.42
N ILE A 302 -14.16 -5.76 35.92
CA ILE A 302 -15.51 -6.29 36.14
C ILE A 302 -15.83 -7.16 34.93
N ASN A 303 -16.05 -8.45 35.14
CA ASN A 303 -16.42 -9.36 34.06
C ASN A 303 -17.83 -9.07 33.52
N THR A 304 -18.23 -9.77 32.46
CA THR A 304 -19.54 -9.57 31.80
C THR A 304 -20.75 -9.88 32.70
N ILE A 305 -20.53 -10.51 33.85
CA ILE A 305 -21.55 -10.90 34.84
C ILE A 305 -21.60 -9.87 36.00
N GLY A 306 -20.69 -8.88 36.02
CA GLY A 306 -20.64 -7.85 37.05
C GLY A 306 -19.79 -8.22 38.26
N GLU A 307 -18.99 -9.28 38.19
CA GLU A 307 -18.10 -9.72 39.27
C GLU A 307 -16.67 -9.22 39.05
N MET A 308 -15.95 -8.98 40.15
CA MET A 308 -14.53 -8.63 40.10
C MET A 308 -13.71 -9.84 39.68
N ASP A 309 -12.94 -9.68 38.60
CA ASP A 309 -12.08 -10.69 38.01
C ASP A 309 -10.68 -10.11 37.74
N GLN A 310 -9.73 -10.97 37.43
CA GLN A 310 -8.38 -10.57 37.01
C GLN A 310 -8.31 -10.60 35.48
N CYS A 311 -8.27 -9.43 34.84
CA CYS A 311 -8.06 -9.32 33.42
C CYS A 311 -6.56 -9.31 33.12
N GLU A 312 -6.10 -10.30 32.37
CA GLU A 312 -4.76 -10.32 31.79
C GLU A 312 -4.69 -9.38 30.58
N GLY A 313 -3.49 -8.86 30.30
CA GLY A 313 -3.25 -8.06 29.10
C GLY A 313 -3.70 -6.60 29.15
N ASP A 314 -4.02 -6.06 30.34
CA ASP A 314 -4.35 -4.63 30.50
C ASP A 314 -3.15 -3.75 30.17
N ILE A 315 -3.38 -2.64 29.49
CA ILE A 315 -2.32 -1.72 29.06
C ILE A 315 -2.02 -0.75 30.21
N ASN A 316 -0.96 -1.04 30.95
CA ASN A 316 -0.52 -0.24 32.08
C ASN A 316 0.17 1.06 31.64
N ALA A 317 0.93 1.00 30.54
CA ALA A 317 1.59 2.17 29.97
C ALA A 317 1.83 2.02 28.47
N ILE A 318 1.83 3.15 27.77
CA ILE A 318 2.21 3.28 26.37
C ILE A 318 3.37 4.27 26.30
N HIS A 319 4.44 3.88 25.62
CA HIS A 319 5.58 4.75 25.36
C HIS A 319 5.82 4.85 23.86
N ALA A 320 6.10 6.05 23.39
CA ALA A 320 6.55 6.28 22.03
C ALA A 320 8.09 6.29 21.99
N ASP A 321 8.69 5.57 21.06
CA ASP A 321 10.13 5.56 20.81
C ASP A 321 10.42 5.86 19.33
N THR A 322 11.43 6.68 19.09
CA THR A 322 11.83 7.03 17.72
C THR A 322 12.79 6.00 17.18
N THR A 323 12.43 5.37 16.07
CA THR A 323 13.19 4.29 15.43
C THR A 323 13.24 4.49 13.91
N SER A 324 14.00 3.65 13.23
CA SER A 324 14.07 3.61 11.77
C SER A 324 13.07 2.60 11.20
N LEU A 325 12.73 2.74 9.90
CA LEU A 325 11.82 1.82 9.22
C LEU A 325 12.37 0.38 9.25
N ILE A 326 13.66 0.20 8.96
CA ILE A 326 14.29 -1.14 8.98
C ILE A 326 14.24 -1.79 10.37
N GLN A 327 14.45 -0.99 11.43
CA GLN A 327 14.40 -1.50 12.80
C GLN A 327 12.96 -1.86 13.21
N ALA A 328 11.98 -1.02 12.87
CA ALA A 328 10.57 -1.31 13.15
C ALA A 328 10.09 -2.59 12.44
N LEU A 329 10.46 -2.78 11.17
CA LEU A 329 10.14 -3.99 10.41
C LEU A 329 10.81 -5.24 10.99
N THR A 330 12.06 -5.11 11.40
CA THR A 330 12.79 -6.19 12.06
C THR A 330 12.10 -6.59 13.37
N GLN A 331 11.67 -5.61 14.17
CA GLN A 331 10.95 -5.86 15.42
C GLN A 331 9.56 -6.49 15.17
N LEU A 332 8.82 -6.02 14.16
CA LEU A 332 7.55 -6.63 13.75
C LEU A 332 7.72 -8.10 13.41
N ALA A 333 8.68 -8.42 12.52
CA ALA A 333 8.92 -9.78 12.09
C ALA A 333 9.37 -10.69 13.25
N GLN A 334 10.25 -10.20 14.13
CA GLN A 334 10.71 -10.96 15.29
C GLN A 334 9.56 -11.29 16.24
N LYS A 335 8.69 -10.32 16.56
CA LYS A 335 7.54 -10.54 17.44
C LYS A 335 6.51 -11.46 16.79
N ALA A 336 6.26 -11.31 15.49
CA ALA A 336 5.37 -12.17 14.73
C ALA A 336 5.87 -13.64 14.73
N GLN A 337 7.17 -13.85 14.51
CA GLN A 337 7.78 -15.18 14.64
C GLN A 337 7.65 -15.75 16.05
N GLN A 338 7.92 -14.94 17.10
CA GLN A 338 7.80 -15.38 18.48
C GLN A 338 6.38 -15.86 18.81
N LEU A 339 5.35 -15.12 18.39
CA LEU A 339 3.95 -15.50 18.56
C LEU A 339 3.61 -16.79 17.78
N ALA A 340 4.05 -16.88 16.52
CA ALA A 340 3.77 -18.03 15.68
C ALA A 340 4.43 -19.33 16.18
N ASP A 341 5.62 -19.22 16.79
CA ASP A 341 6.40 -20.36 17.29
C ASP A 341 5.93 -20.84 18.68
N ILE A 342 4.96 -20.18 19.31
CA ILE A 342 4.36 -20.64 20.57
C ILE A 342 3.81 -22.06 20.40
N VAL A 343 4.20 -22.94 21.32
CA VAL A 343 3.65 -24.30 21.42
C VAL A 343 2.80 -24.38 22.69
N GLY A 344 1.54 -24.78 22.52
CA GLY A 344 0.59 -24.85 23.65
C GLY A 344 -0.14 -23.54 23.87
N ASP A 345 -0.32 -23.17 25.14
CA ASP A 345 -1.10 -22.01 25.56
C ASP A 345 -0.29 -20.69 25.40
N PRO A 346 -0.73 -19.74 24.56
CA PRO A 346 -0.05 -18.45 24.36
C PRO A 346 0.15 -17.61 25.62
N HIS A 347 -0.69 -17.75 26.64
CA HIS A 347 -0.53 -17.01 27.91
C HIS A 347 0.78 -17.38 28.64
N GLN A 348 1.42 -18.49 28.29
CA GLN A 348 2.72 -18.88 28.88
C GLN A 348 3.87 -17.96 28.46
N MET A 349 3.70 -17.21 27.37
CA MET A 349 4.68 -16.23 26.91
C MET A 349 4.45 -14.90 27.64
N SER A 350 5.41 -14.48 28.48
CA SER A 350 5.28 -13.30 29.34
C SER A 350 5.02 -11.98 28.59
N ASN A 351 5.45 -11.90 27.34
CA ASN A 351 5.29 -10.75 26.46
C ASN A 351 4.20 -10.95 25.41
N TYR A 352 3.36 -11.98 25.54
CA TYR A 352 2.31 -12.30 24.57
C TYR A 352 1.44 -11.08 24.23
N HIS A 353 0.75 -10.48 25.21
CA HIS A 353 -0.08 -9.30 24.96
C HIS A 353 0.74 -8.11 24.48
N GLN A 354 1.96 -7.91 24.98
CA GLN A 354 2.83 -6.81 24.53
C GLN A 354 3.17 -6.92 23.05
N ASP A 355 3.46 -8.14 22.58
CA ASP A 355 3.83 -8.41 21.20
C ASP A 355 2.62 -8.32 20.27
N VAL A 356 1.47 -8.83 20.70
CA VAL A 356 0.20 -8.69 19.97
C VAL A 356 -0.17 -7.21 19.81
N GLN A 357 -0.07 -6.41 20.87
CA GLN A 357 -0.35 -4.97 20.80
C GLN A 357 0.69 -4.24 19.95
N TYR A 358 1.98 -4.57 20.11
CA TYR A 358 3.04 -3.97 19.29
C TYR A 358 2.76 -4.18 17.80
N ILE A 359 2.47 -5.41 17.39
CA ILE A 359 2.18 -5.72 15.97
C ILE A 359 0.93 -4.97 15.51
N THR A 360 -0.15 -5.03 16.29
CA THR A 360 -1.43 -4.39 15.94
C THR A 360 -1.27 -2.89 15.68
N PHE A 361 -0.59 -2.17 16.56
CA PHE A 361 -0.51 -0.71 16.49
C PHE A 361 0.64 -0.20 15.60
N ASN A 362 1.77 -0.90 15.55
CA ASN A 362 2.94 -0.42 14.79
C ASN A 362 2.88 -0.76 13.30
N SER A 363 2.23 -1.85 12.92
CA SER A 363 2.10 -2.25 11.51
C SER A 363 1.33 -1.22 10.67
N LEU A 364 0.15 -0.78 11.16
CA LEU A 364 -0.77 0.04 10.35
C LEU A 364 -0.40 1.52 10.31
N ASN A 365 0.09 2.07 11.42
CA ASN A 365 0.31 3.51 11.50
C ASN A 365 1.77 3.88 11.19
N PRO A 366 2.75 3.60 12.08
CA PRO A 366 4.09 4.10 11.88
C PRO A 366 4.87 3.35 10.79
N VAL A 367 4.70 2.03 10.66
CA VAL A 367 5.41 1.23 9.63
C VAL A 367 4.84 1.50 8.25
N LEU A 368 3.54 1.36 8.02
CA LEU A 368 2.96 1.69 6.72
C LEU A 368 3.22 3.14 6.32
N GLY A 369 3.04 4.10 7.23
CA GLY A 369 3.29 5.51 6.94
C GLY A 369 4.72 5.76 6.48
N SER A 370 5.68 5.05 7.07
CA SER A 370 7.09 5.13 6.67
C SER A 370 7.39 4.37 5.37
N SER A 371 6.77 3.21 5.13
CA SER A 371 6.84 2.53 3.83
C SER A 371 6.28 3.39 2.69
N LYS A 372 5.20 4.14 2.94
CA LYS A 372 4.63 5.10 1.98
C LYS A 372 5.58 6.25 1.67
N ARG A 373 6.30 6.78 2.68
CA ARG A 373 7.36 7.77 2.46
C ARG A 373 8.50 7.20 1.63
N ALA A 374 8.95 5.98 1.94
CA ALA A 374 9.97 5.29 1.17
C ALA A 374 9.54 5.15 -0.31
N ILE A 375 8.31 4.71 -0.59
CA ILE A 375 7.75 4.64 -1.95
C ILE A 375 7.92 5.95 -2.72
N VAL A 376 7.58 7.08 -2.08
CA VAL A 376 7.68 8.42 -2.71
C VAL A 376 9.14 8.77 -3.02
N GLU A 377 10.08 8.49 -2.11
CA GLU A 377 11.50 8.80 -2.31
C GLU A 377 12.13 7.95 -3.41
N TYR A 378 11.80 6.66 -3.47
CA TYR A 378 12.29 5.76 -4.51
C TYR A 378 11.84 6.14 -5.91
N TRP A 379 10.68 6.79 -6.03
CA TRP A 379 10.15 7.23 -7.31
C TRP A 379 10.78 8.55 -7.79
N GLN A 380 11.36 9.35 -6.88
CA GLN A 380 11.96 10.65 -7.21
C GLN A 380 13.41 10.56 -7.72
N VAL A 381 14.08 9.43 -7.46
CA VAL A 381 15.50 9.18 -7.79
C VAL A 381 15.62 8.34 -9.05
#